data_AF-A0A849C726-F1
#
_entry.id   AF-A0A849C726-F1
#
_cell.length_a   1.000
_cell.length_b   1.000
_cell.length_c   1.000
_cell.angle_alpha   90.00
_cell.angle_beta   90.00
_cell.angle_gamma   90.00
#
_symmetry.space_group_name_H-M   'P 1'
#
loop_
_entity.id
_entity.type
_entity.pdbx_description
1 polymer ?
#
loop_
_entity_poly.entity_id
_entity_poly.type
_entity_poly.pdbx_seq_one_letter_code
_entity_poly.pdbx_strand_id
1 'polypeptide(L)'
;MAIRTTTDAPTTAGRGGALGQVQYWLAVIFVIGWTGVVCGGLGVQFGTWDYPCPLCMVQRNFMILAALGGAYIVRKALTGTISRRHYMTGWGLCIVGCVGGGFAAWRQTMLHILPGDPGYGGTVLGLHLYVWALVLFVAAIATIGVVLAFADETATARIPTGGAHQLIGTLALWFLGLVIVINLVAVFCLAGFHWYLPNNPTCYQLFHDLGIIDGECPVIE
;
A
#
# COMPACT_ATOMS: atom_id res chain seq x y z
N MET A 1 -54.59 -10.92 28.18
CA MET A 1 -53.94 -11.95 27.34
C MET A 1 -53.46 -11.26 26.08
N ALA A 2 -52.20 -10.79 26.06
CA ALA A 2 -51.59 -10.16 24.89
C ALA A 2 -50.30 -10.94 24.60
N ILE A 3 -50.30 -11.63 23.47
CA ILE A 3 -49.23 -12.53 23.03
C ILE A 3 -48.07 -11.65 22.56
N ARG A 4 -46.96 -11.68 23.30
CA ARG A 4 -45.67 -11.12 22.90
C ARG A 4 -45.03 -12.12 21.95
N THR A 5 -45.15 -11.90 20.64
CA THR A 5 -44.34 -12.61 19.64
C THR A 5 -42.94 -12.00 19.66
N THR A 6 -42.05 -12.56 20.47
CA THR A 6 -40.60 -12.38 20.29
C THR A 6 -40.20 -13.19 19.08
N THR A 7 -40.16 -12.54 17.92
CA THR A 7 -39.43 -13.07 16.77
C THR A 7 -37.95 -13.00 17.11
N ASP A 8 -37.43 -14.06 17.73
CA ASP A 8 -36.00 -14.29 17.82
C ASP A 8 -35.49 -14.50 16.39
N ALA A 9 -35.03 -13.43 15.76
CA ALA A 9 -34.19 -13.53 14.59
C ALA A 9 -32.96 -14.37 14.99
N PRO A 10 -32.58 -15.39 14.21
CA PRO A 10 -31.37 -16.13 14.51
C PRO A 10 -30.21 -15.15 14.37
N THR A 11 -29.65 -14.74 15.51
CA THR A 11 -28.30 -14.20 15.55
C THR A 11 -27.42 -15.26 14.93
N THR A 12 -27.06 -15.09 13.67
CA THR A 12 -25.90 -15.73 13.06
C THR A 12 -24.70 -15.19 13.83
N ALA A 13 -24.48 -15.76 15.00
CA ALA A 13 -23.25 -15.65 15.74
C ALA A 13 -22.18 -16.17 14.78
N GLY A 14 -21.48 -15.22 14.13
CA GLY A 14 -20.38 -15.54 13.24
C GLY A 14 -19.51 -16.55 13.94
N ARG A 15 -19.27 -17.70 13.29
CA ARG A 15 -18.50 -18.82 13.84
C ARG A 15 -17.20 -18.26 14.42
N GLY A 16 -17.17 -18.10 15.74
CA GLY A 16 -16.04 -17.58 16.50
C GLY A 16 -14.95 -18.63 16.47
N GLY A 17 -14.05 -18.51 15.51
CA GLY A 17 -12.94 -19.42 15.28
C GLY A 17 -11.88 -18.77 14.40
N ALA A 18 -10.78 -19.49 14.13
CA ALA A 18 -9.63 -18.99 13.35
C ALA A 18 -10.03 -18.36 12.00
N LEU A 19 -11.06 -18.89 11.33
CA LEU A 19 -11.61 -18.35 10.08
C LEU A 19 -12.09 -16.90 10.20
N GLY A 20 -12.71 -16.54 11.31
CA GLY A 20 -13.23 -15.19 11.52
C GLY A 20 -12.15 -14.13 11.73
N GLN A 21 -10.92 -14.53 12.07
CA GLN A 21 -9.78 -13.64 12.24
C GLN A 21 -8.95 -13.48 10.95
N VAL A 22 -9.28 -14.22 9.89
CA VAL A 22 -8.54 -14.22 8.63
C VAL A 22 -8.45 -12.82 8.03
N GLN A 23 -9.55 -12.06 8.02
CA GLN A 23 -9.52 -10.69 7.46
C GLN A 23 -8.62 -9.74 8.25
N TYR A 24 -8.55 -9.90 9.57
CA TYR A 24 -7.67 -9.09 10.41
C TYR A 24 -6.20 -9.40 10.11
N TRP A 25 -5.82 -10.67 10.15
CA TRP A 25 -4.44 -11.07 9.89
C TRP A 25 -4.02 -10.78 8.46
N LEU A 26 -4.92 -10.96 7.50
CA LEU A 26 -4.68 -10.56 6.13
C LEU A 26 -4.47 -9.04 6.02
N ALA A 27 -5.27 -8.22 6.69
CA ALA A 27 -5.07 -6.77 6.68
C ALA A 27 -3.70 -6.38 7.27
N VAL A 28 -3.26 -7.04 8.35
CA VAL A 28 -1.93 -6.85 8.94
C VAL A 28 -0.83 -7.23 7.94
N ILE A 29 -0.91 -8.42 7.35
CA ILE A 29 0.05 -8.90 6.34
C ILE A 29 0.07 -7.97 5.13
N PHE A 30 -1.10 -7.50 4.70
CA PHE A 30 -1.24 -6.58 3.57
C PHE A 30 -0.56 -5.24 3.84
N VAL A 31 -0.77 -4.67 5.02
CA VAL A 31 -0.09 -3.43 5.46
C VAL A 31 1.43 -3.63 5.49
N ILE A 32 1.90 -4.68 6.16
CA ILE A 32 3.34 -4.97 6.28
C ILE A 32 3.95 -5.24 4.90
N GLY A 33 3.26 -6.01 4.05
CA GLY A 33 3.69 -6.38 2.72
C GLY A 33 3.89 -5.16 1.82
N TRP A 34 2.87 -4.30 1.68
CA TRP A 34 3.00 -3.07 0.90
C TRP A 34 4.06 -2.13 1.46
N THR A 35 4.12 -1.99 2.79
CA THR A 35 5.14 -1.17 3.44
C THR A 35 6.54 -1.72 3.15
N GLY A 36 6.71 -3.04 3.14
CA GLY A 36 7.96 -3.71 2.78
C GLY A 36 8.36 -3.50 1.31
N VAL A 37 7.40 -3.56 0.38
CA VAL A 37 7.67 -3.25 -1.04
C VAL A 37 8.15 -1.81 -1.21
N VAL A 38 7.51 -0.86 -0.51
CA VAL A 38 7.95 0.54 -0.50
C VAL A 38 9.36 0.68 0.07
N CYS A 39 9.68 -0.04 1.16
CA CYS A 39 11.04 -0.09 1.71
C CYS A 39 12.05 -0.64 0.70
N GLY A 40 11.70 -1.67 -0.07
CA GLY A 40 12.56 -2.20 -1.14
C GLY A 40 12.88 -1.14 -2.18
N GLY A 41 11.88 -0.37 -2.62
CA GLY A 41 12.07 0.75 -3.54
C GLY A 41 12.93 1.88 -2.96
N LEU A 42 12.75 2.23 -1.67
CA LEU A 42 13.59 3.20 -0.97
C LEU A 42 15.02 2.69 -0.82
N GLY A 43 15.20 1.39 -0.55
CA GLY A 43 16.50 0.75 -0.44
C GLY A 43 17.29 0.79 -1.74
N VAL A 44 16.64 0.58 -2.89
CA VAL A 44 17.27 0.78 -4.21
C VAL A 44 17.65 2.24 -4.39
N GLN A 45 16.72 3.17 -4.19
CA GLN A 45 16.96 4.61 -4.35
C GLN A 45 18.18 5.12 -3.55
N PHE A 46 18.28 4.76 -2.27
CA PHE A 46 19.39 5.21 -1.41
C PHE A 46 20.64 4.34 -1.52
N GLY A 47 20.51 3.09 -1.96
CA GLY A 47 21.62 2.14 -2.08
C GLY A 47 22.37 2.27 -3.40
N THR A 48 21.66 2.34 -4.52
CA THR A 48 22.25 2.48 -5.87
C THR A 48 22.42 3.93 -6.29
N TRP A 49 21.91 4.88 -5.50
CA TRP A 49 21.84 6.30 -5.85
C TRP A 49 21.09 6.58 -7.16
N ASP A 50 20.22 5.65 -7.56
CA ASP A 50 19.32 5.85 -8.71
C ASP A 50 18.13 6.71 -8.28
N TYR A 51 17.94 7.83 -8.98
CA TYR A 51 16.80 8.71 -8.75
C TYR A 51 15.52 8.08 -9.31
N PRO A 52 14.39 8.10 -8.59
CA PRO A 52 13.14 7.54 -9.08
C PRO A 52 12.42 8.50 -10.04
N CYS A 53 11.93 7.99 -11.17
CA CYS A 53 11.12 8.78 -12.10
C CYS A 53 9.74 9.14 -11.49
N PRO A 54 9.01 10.11 -12.10
CA PRO A 54 7.71 10.54 -11.59
C PRO A 54 6.69 9.40 -11.50
N LEU A 55 6.72 8.45 -12.45
CA LEU A 55 5.81 7.29 -12.42
C LEU A 55 6.13 6.33 -11.28
N CYS A 56 7.41 6.11 -10.96
CA CYS A 56 7.79 5.28 -9.82
C CYS A 56 7.32 5.91 -8.49
N MET A 57 7.40 7.24 -8.37
CA MET A 57 6.89 7.96 -7.20
C MET A 57 5.37 7.86 -7.08
N VAL A 58 4.65 8.00 -8.19
CA VAL A 58 3.20 7.80 -8.23
C VAL A 58 2.83 6.38 -7.81
N GLN A 59 3.51 5.35 -8.33
CA GLN A 59 3.28 3.97 -7.93
C GLN A 59 3.48 3.78 -6.42
N ARG A 60 4.59 4.29 -5.87
CA ARG A 60 4.89 4.19 -4.44
C ARG A 60 3.81 4.86 -3.57
N ASN A 61 3.33 6.04 -3.97
CA ASN A 61 2.25 6.73 -3.28
C ASN A 61 0.93 5.94 -3.32
N PHE A 62 0.64 5.25 -4.43
CA PHE A 62 -0.52 4.37 -4.52
C PHE A 62 -0.37 3.08 -3.69
N MET A 63 0.84 2.53 -3.56
CA MET A 63 1.12 1.42 -2.62
C MET A 63 0.83 1.84 -1.18
N ILE A 64 1.27 3.05 -0.79
CA ILE A 64 0.96 3.64 0.51
C ILE A 64 -0.55 3.84 0.67
N LEU A 65 -1.23 4.36 -0.35
CA LEU A 65 -2.69 4.56 -0.31
C LEU A 65 -3.43 3.23 -0.15
N ALA A 66 -2.99 2.17 -0.84
CA ALA A 66 -3.52 0.83 -0.67
C ALA A 66 -3.28 0.31 0.76
N ALA A 67 -2.06 0.48 1.29
CA ALA A 67 -1.72 0.11 2.66
C ALA A 67 -2.56 0.87 3.70
N LEU A 68 -2.90 2.15 3.46
CA LEU A 68 -3.78 2.93 4.33
C LEU A 68 -5.20 2.34 4.42
N GLY A 69 -5.71 1.74 3.35
CA GLY A 69 -6.98 0.99 3.39
C GLY A 69 -6.93 -0.19 4.36
N GLY A 70 -5.84 -0.97 4.34
CA GLY A 70 -5.61 -2.06 5.28
C GLY A 70 -5.38 -1.56 6.71
N ALA A 71 -4.64 -0.45 6.85
CA ALA A 71 -4.37 0.19 8.12
C ALA A 71 -5.65 0.69 8.81
N TYR A 72 -6.64 1.14 8.04
CA TYR A 72 -7.97 1.48 8.56
C TYR A 72 -8.63 0.27 9.24
N ILE A 73 -8.58 -0.90 8.61
CA ILE A 73 -9.12 -2.15 9.17
C ILE A 73 -8.41 -2.49 10.47
N VAL A 74 -7.06 -2.50 10.44
CA VAL A 74 -6.24 -2.79 11.63
C VAL A 74 -6.58 -1.82 12.75
N ARG A 75 -6.62 -0.51 12.49
CA ARG A 75 -6.92 0.52 13.50
C ARG A 75 -8.32 0.35 14.10
N LYS A 76 -9.33 0.00 13.30
CA LYS A 76 -10.68 -0.27 13.79
C LYS A 76 -10.73 -1.58 14.60
N ALA A 77 -10.03 -2.62 14.17
CA ALA A 77 -9.92 -3.87 14.90
C ALA A 77 -9.29 -3.69 16.29
N LEU A 78 -8.31 -2.77 16.44
CA LEU A 78 -7.70 -2.44 17.73
C LEU A 78 -8.67 -1.82 18.76
N THR A 79 -9.84 -1.33 18.33
CA THR A 79 -10.89 -0.87 19.26
C THR A 79 -11.73 -2.02 19.84
N GLY A 80 -11.46 -3.26 19.43
CA GLY A 80 -12.04 -4.49 19.97
C GLY A 80 -13.34 -4.95 19.31
N THR A 81 -14.12 -4.01 18.79
CA THR A 81 -15.29 -4.33 17.97
C THR A 81 -15.13 -3.78 16.57
N ILE A 82 -15.35 -4.61 15.56
CA ILE A 82 -15.28 -4.21 14.17
C ILE A 82 -16.53 -4.68 13.43
N SER A 83 -17.17 -3.77 12.71
CA SER A 83 -18.35 -4.07 11.90
C SER A 83 -17.94 -4.49 10.49
N ARG A 84 -18.81 -5.25 9.82
CA ARG A 84 -18.62 -5.64 8.42
C ARG A 84 -18.44 -4.43 7.49
N ARG A 85 -19.11 -3.31 7.79
CA ARG A 85 -18.95 -2.05 7.05
C ARG A 85 -17.52 -1.55 7.08
N HIS A 86 -16.81 -1.67 8.21
CA HIS A 86 -15.41 -1.24 8.30
C HIS A 86 -14.49 -2.08 7.42
N TYR A 87 -14.70 -3.39 7.35
CA TYR A 87 -13.97 -4.24 6.42
C TYR A 87 -14.23 -3.86 4.96
N MET A 88 -15.50 -3.66 4.59
CA MET A 88 -15.86 -3.22 3.23
C MET A 88 -15.24 -1.87 2.87
N THR A 89 -15.26 -0.89 3.80
CA THR A 89 -14.62 0.40 3.58
C THR A 89 -13.12 0.26 3.40
N GLY A 90 -12.44 -0.46 4.29
CA GLY A 90 -10.98 -0.63 4.22
C GLY A 90 -10.54 -1.35 2.95
N TRP A 91 -11.16 -2.48 2.62
CA TRP A 91 -10.86 -3.22 1.40
C TRP A 91 -11.23 -2.46 0.13
N GLY A 92 -12.31 -1.68 0.14
CA GLY A 92 -12.65 -0.78 -0.95
C GLY A 92 -11.57 0.28 -1.18
N LEU A 93 -11.07 0.91 -0.11
CA LEU A 93 -9.95 1.85 -0.19
C LEU A 93 -8.66 1.18 -0.72
N CYS A 94 -8.38 -0.06 -0.30
CA CYS A 94 -7.27 -0.83 -0.84
C CYS A 94 -7.39 -1.02 -2.36
N ILE A 95 -8.57 -1.41 -2.85
CA ILE A 95 -8.81 -1.63 -4.29
C ILE A 95 -8.61 -0.32 -5.06
N VAL A 96 -9.15 0.80 -4.58
CA VAL A 96 -8.97 2.11 -5.23
C VAL A 96 -7.48 2.46 -5.35
N GLY A 97 -6.71 2.28 -4.27
CA GLY A 97 -5.26 2.47 -4.29
C GLY A 97 -4.56 1.54 -5.29
N CYS A 98 -4.92 0.25 -5.29
CA CYS A 98 -4.32 -0.72 -6.20
C CYS A 98 -4.65 -0.47 -7.68
N VAL A 99 -5.87 -0.02 -8.00
CA VAL A 99 -6.26 0.31 -9.38
C VAL A 99 -5.46 1.52 -9.87
N GLY A 100 -5.36 2.58 -9.06
CA GLY A 100 -4.57 3.76 -9.41
C GLY A 100 -3.09 3.44 -9.61
N GLY A 101 -2.49 2.69 -8.69
CA GLY A 101 -1.10 2.24 -8.79
C GLY A 101 -0.86 1.27 -9.94
N GLY A 102 -1.79 0.34 -10.17
CA GLY A 102 -1.76 -0.61 -11.27
C GLY A 102 -1.81 0.09 -12.62
N PHE A 103 -2.61 1.14 -12.77
CA PHE A 103 -2.63 1.96 -13.99
C PHE A 103 -1.29 2.66 -14.24
N ALA A 104 -0.68 3.24 -13.20
CA ALA A 104 0.64 3.85 -13.32
C ALA A 104 1.73 2.82 -13.70
N ALA A 105 1.72 1.64 -13.07
CA ALA A 105 2.66 0.55 -13.38
C ALA A 105 2.45 -0.01 -14.79
N TRP A 106 1.19 -0.17 -15.22
CA TRP A 106 0.82 -0.56 -16.58
C TRP A 106 1.36 0.45 -17.60
N ARG A 107 1.13 1.75 -17.38
CA ARG A 107 1.63 2.80 -18.27
C ARG A 107 3.14 2.74 -18.40
N GLN A 108 3.88 2.59 -17.30
CA GLN A 108 5.34 2.47 -17.34
C GLN A 108 5.79 1.22 -18.11
N THR A 109 5.09 0.10 -17.92
CA THR A 109 5.37 -1.14 -18.65
C THR A 109 5.15 -0.97 -20.15
N MET A 110 4.08 -0.29 -20.56
CA MET A 110 3.79 -0.03 -21.97
C MET A 110 4.79 0.93 -22.61
N LEU A 111 5.38 1.86 -21.85
CA LEU A 111 6.40 2.77 -22.38
C LEU A 111 7.70 2.05 -22.75
N HIS A 112 8.03 0.97 -22.06
CA HIS A 112 9.27 0.21 -22.24
C HIS A 112 9.05 -1.17 -22.87
N ILE A 113 7.99 -1.33 -23.68
CA ILE A 113 7.65 -2.63 -24.29
C ILE A 113 8.42 -2.93 -25.58
N LEU A 114 9.07 -1.93 -26.16
CA LEU A 114 9.74 -2.06 -27.45
C LEU A 114 11.07 -2.84 -27.31
N PRO A 115 11.37 -3.79 -28.21
CA PRO A 115 12.59 -4.56 -28.14
C PRO A 115 13.83 -3.67 -28.30
N GLY A 116 14.79 -3.81 -27.39
CA GLY A 116 16.02 -3.02 -27.35
C GLY A 116 15.98 -1.81 -26.40
N ASP A 117 14.84 -1.53 -25.75
CA ASP A 117 14.76 -0.54 -24.67
C ASP A 117 15.41 -1.11 -23.39
N PRO A 118 16.43 -0.45 -22.80
CA PRO A 118 17.04 -0.88 -21.55
C PRO A 118 16.09 -0.80 -20.35
N GLY A 119 14.97 -0.07 -20.46
CA GLY A 119 14.00 0.14 -19.39
C GLY A 119 14.51 1.09 -18.31
N TYR A 120 13.62 1.44 -17.37
CA TYR A 120 13.96 2.33 -16.26
C TYR A 120 14.32 1.56 -14.98
N GLY A 121 15.52 1.82 -14.45
CA GLY A 121 16.02 1.25 -13.20
C GLY A 121 16.42 -0.23 -13.29
N GLY A 122 17.02 -0.73 -12.21
CA GLY A 122 17.52 -2.11 -12.13
C GLY A 122 16.43 -3.18 -12.25
N THR A 123 16.86 -4.39 -12.62
CA THR A 123 15.99 -5.58 -12.69
C THR A 123 16.19 -6.46 -11.45
N VAL A 124 15.09 -7.05 -10.97
CA VAL A 124 15.11 -8.04 -9.90
C VAL A 124 14.49 -9.33 -10.46
N LEU A 125 15.24 -10.42 -10.42
CA LEU A 125 14.85 -11.71 -11.01
C LEU A 125 14.49 -11.61 -12.50
N GLY A 126 15.17 -10.72 -13.24
CA GLY A 126 14.98 -10.53 -14.68
C GLY A 126 13.78 -9.67 -15.08
N LEU A 127 13.03 -9.10 -14.12
CA LEU A 127 11.94 -8.16 -14.37
C LEU A 127 12.24 -6.79 -13.74
N HIS A 128 11.86 -5.71 -14.41
CA HIS A 128 11.95 -4.37 -13.83
C HIS A 128 10.96 -4.20 -12.67
N LEU A 129 11.31 -3.32 -11.74
CA LEU A 129 10.51 -3.07 -10.53
C LEU A 129 9.07 -2.61 -10.83
N TYR A 130 8.85 -1.88 -11.92
CA TYR A 130 7.51 -1.45 -12.33
C TYR A 130 6.64 -2.61 -12.85
N VAL A 131 7.25 -3.66 -13.43
CA VAL A 131 6.51 -4.88 -13.84
C VAL A 131 6.11 -5.67 -12.61
N TRP A 132 7.02 -5.79 -11.64
CA TRP A 132 6.70 -6.39 -10.33
C TRP A 132 5.59 -5.61 -9.62
N ALA A 133 5.62 -4.29 -9.63
CA ALA A 133 4.57 -3.46 -9.07
C ALA A 133 3.21 -3.78 -9.70
N LEU A 134 3.14 -3.89 -11.04
CA LEU A 134 1.92 -4.26 -11.74
C LEU A 134 1.39 -5.64 -11.28
N VAL A 135 2.26 -6.66 -11.23
CA VAL A 135 1.91 -8.01 -10.77
C VAL A 135 1.35 -7.97 -9.35
N LEU A 136 2.01 -7.24 -8.44
CA LEU A 136 1.60 -7.11 -7.05
C LEU A 136 0.25 -6.39 -6.91
N PHE A 137 0.00 -5.34 -7.68
CA PHE A 137 -1.30 -4.65 -7.68
C PHE A 137 -2.44 -5.57 -8.14
N VAL A 138 -2.23 -6.32 -9.22
CA VAL A 138 -3.23 -7.28 -9.73
C VAL A 138 -3.48 -8.41 -8.72
N ALA A 139 -2.40 -8.98 -8.16
CA ALA A 139 -2.49 -10.03 -7.15
C ALA A 139 -3.21 -9.54 -5.87
N ALA A 140 -2.95 -8.31 -5.45
CA ALA A 140 -3.63 -7.67 -4.32
C ALA A 140 -5.13 -7.52 -4.60
N ILE A 141 -5.54 -7.01 -5.77
CA ILE A 141 -6.95 -6.88 -6.13
C ILE A 141 -7.63 -8.25 -6.14
N ALA A 142 -7.01 -9.26 -6.75
CA ALA A 142 -7.54 -10.61 -6.78
C ALA A 142 -7.72 -11.20 -5.37
N THR A 143 -6.72 -11.04 -4.50
CA THR A 143 -6.75 -11.50 -3.10
C THR A 143 -7.89 -10.83 -2.33
N ILE A 144 -8.05 -9.51 -2.46
CA ILE A 144 -9.15 -8.77 -1.83
C ILE A 144 -10.50 -9.25 -2.38
N GLY A 145 -10.61 -9.51 -3.69
CA GLY A 145 -11.81 -10.05 -4.32
C GLY A 145 -12.22 -11.40 -3.72
N VAL A 146 -11.29 -12.32 -3.56
CA VAL A 146 -11.53 -13.63 -2.90
C VAL A 146 -12.00 -13.42 -1.46
N VAL A 147 -11.35 -12.56 -0.70
CA VAL A 147 -11.69 -12.33 0.72
C VAL A 147 -13.07 -11.70 0.88
N LEU A 148 -13.43 -10.78 -0.02
CA LEU A 148 -14.77 -10.20 -0.04
C LEU A 148 -15.84 -11.22 -0.47
N ALA A 149 -15.53 -12.17 -1.35
CA ALA A 149 -16.44 -13.25 -1.71
C ALA A 149 -16.78 -14.16 -0.53
N PHE A 150 -15.81 -14.41 0.37
CA PHE A 150 -16.00 -15.21 1.60
C PHE A 150 -16.20 -14.33 2.85
N ALA A 151 -16.73 -13.11 2.69
CA ALA A 151 -16.80 -12.15 3.78
C ALA A 151 -17.72 -12.58 4.95
N ASP A 152 -18.74 -13.41 4.70
CA ASP A 152 -19.64 -13.90 5.76
C ASP A 152 -18.92 -14.85 6.73
N GLU A 153 -17.97 -15.61 6.22
CA GLU A 153 -17.23 -16.62 6.98
C GLU A 153 -15.98 -16.04 7.65
N THR A 154 -15.41 -15.00 7.03
CA THR A 154 -14.08 -14.47 7.38
C THR A 154 -14.13 -13.17 8.19
N ALA A 155 -15.29 -12.50 8.29
CA ALA A 155 -15.44 -11.26 9.05
C ALA A 155 -15.96 -11.52 10.47
N THR A 156 -15.06 -11.51 11.46
CA THR A 156 -15.44 -11.50 12.88
C THR A 156 -15.85 -10.12 13.38
N ALA A 157 -16.82 -10.08 14.28
CA ALA A 157 -17.30 -8.86 14.94
C ALA A 157 -16.45 -8.41 16.15
N ARG A 158 -15.66 -9.30 16.75
CA ARG A 158 -14.81 -9.04 17.94
C ARG A 158 -13.38 -9.53 17.76
N ILE A 159 -12.43 -8.62 17.84
CA ILE A 159 -10.99 -8.97 17.80
C ILE A 159 -10.42 -8.84 19.21
N PRO A 160 -9.62 -9.80 19.71
CA PRO A 160 -9.00 -9.70 21.02
C PRO A 160 -8.13 -8.44 21.14
N THR A 161 -8.46 -7.56 22.09
CA THR A 161 -7.75 -6.29 22.34
C THR A 161 -6.53 -6.46 23.24
N GLY A 162 -5.72 -7.50 23.02
CA GLY A 162 -4.55 -7.76 23.85
C GLY A 162 -3.59 -8.77 23.24
N GLY A 163 -2.41 -8.88 23.85
CA GLY A 163 -1.36 -9.80 23.43
C GLY A 163 -0.83 -9.51 22.02
N ALA A 164 -0.55 -10.58 21.27
CA ALA A 164 0.08 -10.50 19.95
C ALA A 164 -0.74 -9.69 18.92
N HIS A 165 -2.07 -9.73 18.98
CA HIS A 165 -2.93 -9.00 18.03
C HIS A 165 -2.69 -7.50 18.13
N GLN A 166 -2.78 -6.95 19.34
CA GLN A 166 -2.61 -5.52 19.58
C GLN A 166 -1.16 -5.08 19.29
N LEU A 167 -0.18 -5.87 19.72
CA LEU A 167 1.23 -5.57 19.51
C LEU A 167 1.56 -5.52 18.02
N ILE A 168 1.26 -6.60 17.28
CA ILE A 168 1.59 -6.70 15.85
C ILE A 168 0.81 -5.67 15.03
N GLY A 169 -0.48 -5.48 15.32
CA GLY A 169 -1.28 -4.46 14.66
C GLY A 169 -0.74 -3.05 14.88
N THR A 170 -0.33 -2.73 16.09
CA THR A 170 0.27 -1.43 16.42
C THR A 170 1.64 -1.23 15.75
N LEU A 171 2.49 -2.27 15.76
CA LEU A 171 3.78 -2.25 15.07
C LEU A 171 3.61 -2.07 13.56
N ALA A 172 2.65 -2.74 12.93
CA ALA A 172 2.34 -2.58 11.51
C ALA A 172 1.93 -1.14 11.18
N LEU A 173 1.11 -0.51 12.03
CA LEU A 173 0.70 0.90 11.85
C LEU A 173 1.88 1.86 12.02
N TRP A 174 2.73 1.64 13.02
CA TRP A 174 3.94 2.45 13.22
C TRP A 174 4.94 2.29 12.07
N PHE A 175 5.11 1.06 11.59
CA PHE A 175 5.97 0.77 10.44
C PHE A 175 5.48 1.50 9.19
N LEU A 176 4.19 1.42 8.88
CA LEU A 176 3.59 2.18 7.78
C LEU A 176 3.79 3.70 7.98
N GLY A 177 3.52 4.21 9.19
CA GLY A 177 3.68 5.63 9.52
C GLY A 177 5.11 6.14 9.31
N LEU A 178 6.10 5.37 9.75
CA LEU A 178 7.51 5.69 9.55
C LEU A 178 7.87 5.77 8.06
N VAL A 179 7.44 4.78 7.28
CA VAL A 179 7.73 4.72 5.85
C VAL A 179 7.03 5.83 5.07
N ILE A 180 5.82 6.23 5.48
CA ILE A 180 5.14 7.41 4.92
C ILE A 180 5.98 8.66 5.14
N VAL A 181 6.50 8.87 6.35
CA VAL A 181 7.34 10.04 6.66
C VAL A 181 8.63 10.03 5.83
N ILE A 182 9.32 8.88 5.77
CA ILE A 182 10.55 8.74 4.97
C ILE A 182 10.26 9.01 3.49
N ASN A 183 9.18 8.43 2.95
CA ASN A 183 8.81 8.65 1.55
C ASN A 183 8.45 10.11 1.29
N LEU A 184 7.74 10.78 2.20
CA LEU A 184 7.39 12.19 2.06
C LEU A 184 8.64 13.07 2.02
N VAL A 185 9.60 12.82 2.92
CA VAL A 185 10.89 13.51 2.93
C VAL A 185 11.66 13.24 1.63
N ALA A 186 11.69 11.99 1.15
CA ALA A 186 12.35 11.64 -0.10
C ALA A 186 11.73 12.35 -1.31
N VAL A 187 10.39 12.40 -1.40
CA VAL A 187 9.67 13.16 -2.44
C VAL A 187 10.05 14.64 -2.37
N PHE A 188 10.02 15.22 -1.16
CA PHE A 188 10.31 16.64 -0.95
C PHE A 188 11.74 17.00 -1.32
N CYS A 189 12.72 16.18 -0.94
CA CYS A 189 14.12 16.38 -1.35
C CYS A 189 14.30 16.28 -2.86
N LEU A 190 13.54 15.39 -3.53
CA LEU A 190 13.67 15.14 -4.97
C LEU A 190 13.01 16.24 -5.82
N ALA A 191 11.81 16.69 -5.42
CA ALA A 191 11.05 17.73 -6.12
C ALA A 191 11.41 19.17 -5.70
N GLY A 192 11.94 19.36 -4.50
CA GLY A 192 12.16 20.70 -3.95
C GLY A 192 10.87 21.51 -3.89
N PHE A 193 10.97 22.78 -4.29
CA PHE A 193 9.82 23.70 -4.37
C PHE A 193 9.12 23.67 -5.74
N HIS A 194 9.49 22.73 -6.62
CA HIS A 194 8.90 22.62 -7.95
C HIS A 194 7.58 21.84 -7.94
N TRP A 195 6.65 22.28 -8.77
CA TRP A 195 5.31 21.66 -8.89
C TRP A 195 5.32 20.34 -9.68
N TYR A 196 6.36 20.12 -10.49
CA TYR A 196 6.48 18.95 -11.35
C TYR A 196 7.88 18.34 -11.26
N LEU A 197 7.92 17.01 -11.23
CA LEU A 197 9.15 16.25 -11.19
C LEU A 197 9.62 15.95 -12.63
N PRO A 198 10.88 16.21 -13.00
CA PRO A 198 11.39 15.87 -14.33
C PRO A 198 11.24 14.38 -14.63
N ASN A 199 11.08 14.03 -15.92
CA ASN A 199 10.91 12.63 -16.34
C ASN A 199 12.11 11.75 -15.94
N ASN A 200 13.33 12.30 -16.05
CA ASN A 200 14.58 11.66 -15.62
C ASN A 200 15.34 12.60 -14.66
N PRO A 201 15.09 12.50 -13.35
CA PRO A 201 15.84 13.29 -12.37
C PRO A 201 17.29 12.81 -12.30
N THR A 202 18.23 13.76 -12.30
CA THR A 202 19.68 13.53 -12.19
C THR A 202 20.26 14.04 -10.86
N CYS A 203 19.48 14.81 -10.09
CA CYS A 203 19.87 15.35 -8.80
C CYS A 203 18.64 15.51 -7.87
N TYR A 204 18.91 15.72 -6.58
CA TYR A 204 17.90 16.17 -5.61
C TYR A 204 17.71 17.69 -5.73
N GLN A 205 16.59 18.13 -6.32
CA GLN A 205 16.36 19.53 -6.65
C GLN A 205 16.40 20.45 -5.43
N LEU A 206 15.92 19.99 -4.26
CA LEU A 206 15.94 20.80 -3.04
C LEU A 206 17.35 21.24 -2.65
N PHE A 207 18.33 20.34 -2.74
CA PHE A 207 19.70 20.64 -2.34
C PHE A 207 20.43 21.51 -3.37
N HIS A 208 20.04 21.41 -4.64
CA HIS A 208 20.49 22.33 -5.69
C HIS A 208 19.90 23.73 -5.46
N ASP A 209 18.60 23.85 -5.20
CA ASP A 209 17.91 25.13 -4.95
C ASP A 209 18.43 25.84 -3.70
N LEU A 210 18.85 25.08 -2.69
CA LEU A 210 19.44 25.59 -1.45
C LEU A 210 20.95 25.93 -1.58
N GLY A 211 21.56 25.70 -2.75
CA GLY A 211 22.98 25.96 -2.99
C GLY A 211 23.92 25.06 -2.19
N ILE A 212 23.48 23.85 -1.82
CA ILE A 212 24.30 22.86 -1.08
C ILE A 212 25.11 22.00 -2.06
N ILE A 213 24.62 21.83 -3.29
CA ILE A 213 25.27 21.05 -4.35
C ILE A 213 25.61 21.99 -5.51
N ASP A 214 26.89 22.16 -5.80
CA ASP A 214 27.37 22.92 -6.94
C ASP A 214 27.45 22.01 -8.19
N GLY A 215 26.59 22.26 -9.18
CA GLY A 215 26.59 21.55 -10.46
C GLY A 215 25.28 21.74 -11.22
N GLU A 216 25.32 21.72 -12.55
CA GLU A 216 24.09 21.72 -13.36
C GLU A 216 23.26 20.48 -13.00
N CYS A 217 21.95 20.63 -12.84
CA CYS A 217 21.01 19.51 -12.75
C CYS A 217 20.34 19.34 -14.13
N PRO A 218 21.03 18.73 -15.11
CA PRO A 218 20.49 18.62 -16.46
C PRO A 218 19.24 17.74 -16.42
N VAL A 219 18.15 18.29 -16.92
CA VAL A 219 16.95 17.54 -17.25
C VAL A 219 17.25 16.82 -18.56
N ILE A 220 17.52 15.52 -18.49
CA ILE A 220 17.64 14.69 -19.70
C ILE A 220 16.20 14.35 -20.11
N GLU A 221 15.67 15.08 -21.09
CA GLU A 221 14.35 14.79 -21.68
C GLU A 221 14.26 13.39 -22.28
#